data_AF-A0A2V9H789-F1
#
_entry.id   AF-A0A2V9H789-F1
#
_cell.length_a   1.000
_cell.length_b   1.000
_cell.length_c   1.000
_cell.angle_alpha   90.00
_cell.angle_beta   90.00
_cell.angle_gamma   90.00
#
_symmetry.space_group_name_H-M   'P 1'
#
loop_
_entity.id
_entity.type
_entity.pdbx_description
1 polymer ?
#
loop_
_entity_poly.entity_id
_entity_poly.type
_entity_poly.pdbx_seq_one_letter_code
_entity_poly.pdbx_strand_id
1 'polypeptide(L)'
;MALLEDKLGEWKPVSRLTGIAWLCFYTLFLLYAFADRSGFLIVNYVNLIIHEGGHFFFSWFGNTIMILGGTIGELLVPLLCAIYFFCQR
;
A
#
# COMPACT_ATOMS: atom_id res chain seq x y z
N MET A 1 -14.39 -8.77 -17.85
CA MET A 1 -15.02 -9.06 -16.54
C MET A 1 -15.27 -10.55 -16.42
N ALA A 2 -16.11 -11.16 -17.28
CA ALA A 2 -16.41 -12.61 -17.24
C ALA A 2 -15.19 -13.55 -17.15
N LEU A 3 -14.10 -13.32 -17.92
CA LEU A 3 -12.88 -14.14 -17.84
C LEU A 3 -12.18 -14.06 -16.46
N LEU A 4 -12.24 -12.90 -15.79
CA LEU A 4 -11.60 -12.70 -14.49
C LEU A 4 -12.46 -13.27 -13.36
N GLU A 5 -13.78 -13.18 -13.45
CA GLU A 5 -14.71 -13.86 -12.54
C GLU A 5 -14.58 -15.38 -12.61
N ASP A 6 -14.44 -15.94 -13.80
CA ASP A 6 -14.20 -17.38 -14.00
C ASP A 6 -12.91 -17.86 -13.28
N LYS A 7 -11.87 -17.02 -13.24
CA LYS A 7 -10.58 -17.37 -12.62
C LYS A 7 -10.46 -17.02 -11.13
N LEU A 8 -11.04 -15.91 -10.69
CA LEU A 8 -10.86 -15.36 -9.35
C LEU A 8 -12.05 -15.60 -8.42
N GLY A 9 -13.19 -16.05 -8.97
CA GLY A 9 -14.43 -16.22 -8.23
C GLY A 9 -15.16 -14.90 -7.97
N GLU A 10 -16.33 -15.02 -7.36
CA GLU A 10 -17.14 -13.87 -6.96
C GLU A 10 -16.57 -13.16 -5.74
N TRP A 11 -16.75 -11.84 -5.71
CA TRP A 11 -16.30 -11.00 -4.61
C TRP A 11 -17.05 -11.34 -3.32
N LYS A 12 -16.33 -11.61 -2.22
CA LYS A 12 -16.99 -11.90 -0.93
C LYS A 12 -17.61 -10.64 -0.34
N PRO A 13 -18.92 -10.63 -0.07
CA PRO A 13 -19.57 -9.44 0.48
C PRO A 13 -19.04 -9.14 1.89
N VAL A 14 -18.77 -7.86 2.14
CA VAL A 14 -18.37 -7.37 3.46
C VAL A 14 -19.62 -6.93 4.22
N SER A 15 -19.69 -7.23 5.52
CA SER A 15 -20.83 -6.82 6.34
C SER A 15 -20.95 -5.29 6.40
N ARG A 16 -22.17 -4.76 6.51
CA ARG A 16 -22.39 -3.30 6.62
C ARG A 16 -21.65 -2.71 7.82
N LEU A 17 -21.60 -3.44 8.93
CA LEU A 17 -20.89 -3.01 10.14
C LEU A 17 -19.37 -2.89 9.88
N THR A 18 -18.79 -3.88 9.19
CA THR A 18 -17.38 -3.86 8.80
C THR A 18 -17.09 -2.70 7.86
N GLY A 19 -17.98 -2.44 6.89
CA GLY A 19 -17.86 -1.28 5.99
C GLY A 19 -17.88 0.05 6.76
N ILE A 20 -18.83 0.22 7.68
CA ILE A 20 -18.92 1.42 8.52
C ILE A 20 -17.67 1.56 9.39
N ALA A 21 -17.18 0.47 10.01
CA ALA A 21 -15.98 0.50 10.84
C ALA A 21 -14.74 0.97 10.04
N TRP A 22 -14.56 0.48 8.81
CA TRP A 22 -13.48 0.94 7.93
C TRP A 22 -13.63 2.41 7.52
N LEU A 23 -14.85 2.87 7.23
CA LEU A 23 -15.10 4.28 6.92
C LEU A 23 -14.80 5.19 8.11
N CYS A 24 -15.21 4.79 9.32
CA CYS A 24 -14.90 5.52 10.55
C CYS A 24 -13.38 5.57 10.79
N PHE A 25 -12.69 4.42 10.67
CA PHE A 25 -11.24 4.34 10.80
C PHE A 25 -10.54 5.26 9.78
N TYR A 26 -10.93 5.20 8.51
CA TYR A 26 -10.33 6.04 7.46
C TYR A 26 -10.59 7.53 7.68
N THR A 27 -11.79 7.89 8.14
CA THR A 27 -12.12 9.27 8.50
C THR A 27 -11.24 9.77 9.65
N LEU A 28 -11.06 8.96 10.70
CA LEU A 28 -10.15 9.30 11.80
C LEU A 28 -8.70 9.46 11.33
N PHE A 29 -8.24 8.59 10.43
CA PHE A 29 -6.93 8.71 9.82
C PHE A 29 -6.78 10.01 9.01
N LEU A 30 -7.79 10.41 8.23
CA LEU A 30 -7.77 11.66 7.48
C LEU A 30 -7.79 12.89 8.41
N LEU A 31 -8.54 12.85 9.50
CA LEU A 31 -8.51 13.91 10.53
C LEU A 31 -7.15 14.01 11.20
N TYR A 32 -6.51 12.88 11.51
CA TYR A 32 -5.13 12.84 11.97
C TYR A 32 -4.18 13.47 10.96
N ALA A 33 -4.28 13.09 9.68
CA ALA A 33 -3.43 13.64 8.62
C ALA A 33 -3.63 15.15 8.41
N PHE A 34 -4.86 15.63 8.55
CA PHE A 34 -5.19 17.06 8.46
C PHE A 34 -4.66 17.85 9.67
N ALA A 35 -4.68 17.26 10.86
CA ALA A 35 -4.21 17.90 12.08
C ALA A 35 -2.67 17.91 12.21
N ASP A 36 -1.98 16.99 11.51
CA ASP A 36 -0.52 16.93 11.53
C ASP A 36 0.10 18.22 10.95
N ARG A 37 1.11 18.73 11.65
CA ARG A 37 1.90 19.90 11.25
C ARG A 37 3.34 19.56 10.91
N SER A 38 3.76 18.32 11.16
CA SER A 38 5.13 17.89 10.88
C SER A 38 5.35 17.60 9.39
N GLY A 39 4.29 17.28 8.65
CA GLY A 39 4.37 16.78 7.28
C GLY A 39 4.82 15.31 7.22
N PHE A 40 4.91 14.63 8.36
CA PHE A 40 5.40 13.26 8.45
C PHE A 40 4.46 12.38 9.29
N LEU A 41 3.56 11.69 8.61
CA LEU A 41 2.57 10.81 9.23
C LEU A 41 3.20 9.53 9.76
N ILE A 42 2.50 8.84 10.67
CA ILE A 42 2.95 7.56 11.23
C ILE A 42 3.20 6.50 10.14
N VAL A 43 2.39 6.53 9.08
CA VAL A 43 2.54 5.62 7.92
C VAL A 43 3.82 5.90 7.12
N ASN A 44 4.37 7.12 7.21
CA ASN A 44 5.60 7.47 6.53
C ASN A 44 6.82 6.77 7.13
N TYR A 45 6.80 6.36 8.41
CA TYR A 45 7.86 5.53 8.98
C TYR A 45 7.94 4.16 8.30
N VAL A 46 6.79 3.57 7.97
CA VAL A 46 6.73 2.29 7.24
C VAL A 46 7.20 2.50 5.81
N ASN A 47 6.74 3.56 5.16
CA ASN A 47 7.17 3.91 3.81
C ASN A 47 8.68 4.17 3.73
N LEU A 48 9.26 4.82 4.75
CA LEU A 48 10.69 5.08 4.85
C LEU A 48 11.51 3.78 4.93
N ILE A 49 11.08 2.81 5.76
CA ILE A 49 11.77 1.51 5.83
C ILE A 49 11.73 0.80 4.47
N ILE A 50 10.60 0.90 3.75
CA ILE A 50 10.46 0.34 2.40
C ILE A 50 11.38 1.07 1.41
N HIS A 51 11.50 2.40 1.50
CA HIS A 51 12.41 3.21 0.68
C HIS A 51 13.88 2.79 0.91
N GLU A 52 14.34 2.77 2.16
CA GLU A 52 15.72 2.36 2.46
C GLU A 52 15.99 0.90 2.07
N GLY A 53 15.01 0.02 2.29
CA GLY A 53 15.07 -1.36 1.81
C GLY A 53 15.17 -1.45 0.29
N GLY A 54 14.48 -0.56 -0.43
CA GLY A 54 14.56 -0.43 -1.88
C GLY A 54 15.98 -0.17 -2.36
N HIS A 55 16.67 0.82 -1.78
CA HIS A 55 18.09 1.06 -2.09
C HIS A 55 18.94 -0.20 -1.88
N PHE A 56 18.74 -0.90 -0.76
CA PHE A 56 19.47 -2.12 -0.45
C PHE A 56 19.24 -3.23 -1.49
N PHE A 57 17.98 -3.55 -1.82
CA PHE A 57 17.65 -4.61 -2.78
C PHE A 57 18.06 -4.27 -4.21
N PHE A 58 18.00 -3.00 -4.61
CA PHE A 58 18.36 -2.57 -5.97
C PHE A 58 19.84 -2.21 -6.14
N SER A 59 20.65 -2.31 -5.08
CA SER A 59 22.09 -2.04 -5.11
C SER A 59 22.87 -2.88 -6.11
N TRP A 60 22.43 -4.11 -6.39
CA TRP A 60 23.08 -5.03 -7.33
C TRP A 60 22.98 -4.60 -8.81
N PHE A 61 22.12 -3.64 -9.14
CA PHE A 61 21.88 -3.18 -10.51
C PHE A 61 22.63 -1.88 -10.88
N GLY A 62 23.57 -1.45 -10.02
CA GLY A 62 24.37 -0.25 -10.21
C GLY A 62 23.76 1.01 -9.60
N ASN A 63 24.56 2.09 -9.55
CA ASN A 63 24.26 3.29 -8.75
C ASN A 63 22.92 3.97 -9.10
N THR A 64 22.60 4.09 -10.39
CA THR A 64 21.35 4.74 -10.83
C THR A 64 20.13 3.97 -10.35
N ILE A 65 20.12 2.64 -10.52
CA ILE A 65 18.99 1.79 -10.13
C ILE A 65 18.93 1.65 -8.60
N MET A 66 20.07 1.65 -7.91
CA MET A 66 20.12 1.73 -6.46
C MET A 66 19.43 3.00 -5.94
N ILE A 67 19.76 4.18 -6.46
CA ILE A 67 19.14 5.46 -6.04
C ILE A 67 17.63 5.46 -6.36
N LEU A 68 17.24 5.02 -7.56
CA LEU A 68 15.82 4.88 -7.90
C LEU A 68 15.11 3.80 -7.05
N GLY A 69 15.88 2.85 -6.54
CA GLY A 69 15.43 1.71 -5.75
C GLY A 69 14.55 2.10 -4.57
N GLY A 70 14.81 3.24 -3.93
CA GLY A 70 13.99 3.73 -2.84
C GLY A 70 12.54 3.98 -3.27
N THR A 71 12.34 4.87 -4.24
CA THR A 71 11.01 5.14 -4.79
C THR A 71 10.39 3.94 -5.49
N ILE A 72 11.18 3.10 -6.15
CA ILE A 72 10.69 1.84 -6.70
C ILE A 72 10.12 0.95 -5.59
N GLY A 73 10.78 0.84 -4.44
CA GLY A 73 10.29 0.13 -3.27
C GLY A 73 8.97 0.71 -2.75
N GLU A 74 8.91 2.03 -2.56
CA GLU A 74 7.71 2.74 -2.09
C GLU A 74 6.47 2.47 -2.96
N LEU A 75 6.66 2.32 -4.27
CA LEU A 75 5.58 2.02 -5.21
C LEU A 75 5.28 0.52 -5.33
N LEU A 76 6.30 -0.32 -5.35
CA LEU A 76 6.15 -1.76 -5.57
C LEU A 76 5.44 -2.44 -4.41
N VAL A 77 5.79 -2.13 -3.17
CA VAL A 77 5.20 -2.82 -2.01
C VAL A 77 3.68 -2.64 -1.93
N PRO A 78 3.11 -1.41 -1.94
CA PRO A 78 1.65 -1.24 -1.92
C PRO A 78 0.97 -1.84 -3.16
N LEU A 79 1.62 -1.78 -4.34
CA LEU A 79 1.11 -2.42 -5.55
C LEU A 79 1.03 -3.94 -5.39
N LEU A 80 2.06 -4.59 -4.86
CA LEU A 80 2.07 -6.03 -4.62
C LEU A 80 1.01 -6.43 -3.58
N CYS A 81 0.83 -5.66 -2.52
CA CYS A 81 -0.26 -5.87 -1.56
C CYS A 81 -1.63 -5.75 -2.25
N ALA A 82 -1.85 -4.72 -3.06
CA ALA A 82 -3.09 -4.53 -3.80
C ALA A 82 -3.38 -5.70 -4.76
N ILE A 83 -2.37 -6.15 -5.51
CA ILE A 83 -2.47 -7.33 -6.37
C ILE A 83 -2.82 -8.57 -5.55
N TYR A 84 -2.11 -8.80 -4.45
CA TYR A 84 -2.32 -9.98 -3.60
C TYR A 84 -3.76 -10.03 -3.06
N PHE A 85 -4.25 -8.94 -2.46
CA PHE A 85 -5.62 -8.89 -1.94
C PHE A 85 -6.68 -8.92 -3.06
N PHE A 86 -6.42 -8.30 -4.21
CA PHE A 86 -7.32 -8.39 -5.36
C PHE A 86 -7.45 -9.82 -5.89
N CYS A 87 -6.37 -10.61 -5.85
CA CYS A 87 -6.39 -12.02 -6.22
C CYS A 87 -7.04 -12.91 -5.14
N GLN A 88 -7.11 -12.45 -3.89
CA GLN A 88 -7.61 -13.22 -2.74
C GLN A 88 -9.04 -12.84 -2.29
N ARG A 89 -9.69 -11.96 -3.04
CA ARG A 89 -11.03 -11.40 -2.80
C ARG A 89 -12.15 -12.41 -2.55
#